data_AF-A0A838H4D8-F1
#
_entry.id   AF-A0A838H4D8-F1
#
_cell.length_a   1.000
_cell.length_b   1.000
_cell.length_c   1.000
_cell.angle_alpha   90.00
_cell.angle_beta   90.00
_cell.angle_gamma   90.00
#
_symmetry.space_group_name_H-M   'P 1'
#
loop_
_entity.id
_entity.type
_entity.pdbx_description
1 polymer ?
#
loop_
_entity_poly.entity_id
_entity_poly.type
_entity_poly.pdbx_seq_one_letter_code
_entity_poly.pdbx_strand_id
1 'polypeptide(L)'
;MSRYYDLTVTLDDVAPPVWRRFLLAVDATFADLHRAIQDACGWQNYHLFEFSSAAGGRIAGLPDPDWDDEGVPEASTVALSSALDEQGVCRYVYDFGDHW
;
A
#
# COMPACT_ATOMS: atom_id res chain seq x y z
N MET A 1 -23.69 -11.13 -3.52
CA MET A 1 -22.55 -11.77 -2.83
C MET A 1 -21.45 -10.74 -2.74
N SER A 2 -20.98 -10.43 -1.53
CA SER A 2 -19.84 -9.52 -1.35
C SER A 2 -18.58 -10.19 -1.89
N ARG A 3 -17.82 -9.47 -2.72
CA ARG A 3 -16.50 -9.92 -3.21
C ARG A 3 -15.42 -9.19 -2.43
N TYR A 4 -14.32 -9.90 -2.17
CA TYR A 4 -13.18 -9.38 -1.44
C TYR A 4 -11.88 -9.77 -2.14
N TYR A 5 -10.87 -8.92 -2.01
CA TYR A 5 -9.48 -9.30 -2.22
C TYR A 5 -8.97 -10.04 -0.98
N ASP A 6 -8.21 -11.11 -1.19
CA ASP A 6 -7.51 -11.85 -0.15
C ASP A 6 -6.02 -11.53 -0.26
N LEU A 7 -5.54 -10.67 0.62
CA LEU A 7 -4.24 -10.01 0.51
C LEU A 7 -3.27 -10.60 1.51
N THR A 8 -2.06 -10.91 1.05
CA THR A 8 -0.92 -11.23 1.90
C THR A 8 0.12 -10.11 1.78
N VAL A 9 0.50 -9.54 2.91
CA VAL A 9 1.52 -8.49 3.01
C VAL A 9 2.70 -9.09 3.76
N THR A 10 3.89 -8.99 3.18
CA THR A 10 5.13 -9.53 3.75
C THR A 10 6.11 -8.38 3.92
N LEU A 11 6.79 -8.33 5.06
CA LEU A 11 7.88 -7.40 5.28
C LEU A 11 9.14 -7.94 4.61
N ASP A 12 9.73 -7.13 3.73
CA ASP A 12 10.93 -7.48 2.99
C ASP A 12 12.15 -7.60 3.92
N ASP A 13 13.15 -8.39 3.50
CA ASP A 13 14.48 -8.49 4.14
C ASP A 13 14.51 -8.89 5.63
N VAL A 14 13.43 -9.46 6.16
CA VAL A 14 13.35 -9.97 7.54
C VAL A 14 13.26 -11.51 7.60
N ALA A 15 14.07 -12.11 8.48
CA ALA A 15 14.07 -13.56 8.74
C ALA A 15 13.86 -13.87 10.24
N PRO A 16 12.88 -14.73 10.61
CA PRO A 16 11.92 -15.40 9.74
C PRO A 16 10.90 -14.41 9.11
N PRO A 17 10.23 -14.78 8.00
CA PRO A 17 9.30 -13.88 7.32
C PRO A 17 8.20 -13.37 8.25
N VAL A 18 8.02 -12.06 8.30
CA VAL A 18 6.92 -11.40 9.01
C VAL A 18 5.86 -11.03 7.98
N TRP A 19 4.63 -11.53 8.16
CA TRP A 19 3.54 -11.30 7.22
C TRP A 19 2.20 -11.09 7.93
N ARG A 20 1.23 -10.52 7.20
CA ARG A 20 -0.17 -10.35 7.58
C ARG A 20 -1.05 -10.77 6.43
N ARG A 21 -2.24 -11.30 6.74
CA ARG A 21 -3.26 -11.65 5.74
C ARG A 21 -4.62 -11.14 6.17
N PHE A 22 -5.33 -10.47 5.27
CA PHE A 22 -6.62 -9.86 5.56
C PHE A 22 -7.45 -9.71 4.27
N LEU A 23 -8.74 -9.44 4.45
CA LEU A 23 -9.69 -9.24 3.37
C LEU A 23 -10.01 -7.75 3.23
N LEU A 24 -10.04 -7.26 1.99
CA LEU A 24 -10.56 -5.93 1.65
C LEU A 24 -11.67 -6.04 0.62
N ALA A 25 -12.64 -5.13 0.68
CA ALA A 25 -13.71 -5.07 -0.31
C ALA A 25 -13.13 -4.76 -1.70
N VAL A 26 -13.76 -5.26 -2.76
CA VAL A 26 -13.26 -5.06 -4.14
C VAL A 26 -13.33 -3.60 -4.61
N ASP A 27 -14.12 -2.76 -3.94
CA ASP A 27 -14.23 -1.32 -4.18
C ASP A 27 -13.31 -0.48 -3.29
N ALA A 28 -12.43 -1.12 -2.51
CA ALA A 28 -11.48 -0.43 -1.64
C ALA A 28 -10.39 0.33 -2.42
N THR A 29 -9.84 1.35 -1.77
CA THR A 29 -8.78 2.21 -2.29
C THR A 29 -7.41 1.83 -1.74
N PHE A 30 -6.35 2.40 -2.31
CA PHE A 30 -5.00 2.26 -1.75
C PHE A 30 -4.87 2.88 -0.35
N ALA A 31 -5.66 3.91 -0.02
CA ALA A 31 -5.72 4.43 1.34
C ALA A 31 -6.31 3.42 2.33
N ASP A 32 -7.31 2.62 1.91
CA ASP A 32 -7.87 1.56 2.75
C ASP A 32 -6.88 0.41 2.95
N LEU A 33 -6.12 0.06 1.91
CA LEU A 33 -5.01 -0.89 2.04
C LEU A 33 -3.95 -0.39 3.02
N HIS A 34 -3.53 0.86 2.89
CA HIS A 34 -2.58 1.47 3.82
C HIS A 34 -3.07 1.38 5.28
N ARG A 35 -4.33 1.76 5.55
CA ARG A 35 -4.90 1.66 6.90
C ARG A 35 -4.93 0.22 7.42
N ALA A 36 -5.31 -0.73 6.57
CA ALA A 36 -5.33 -2.15 6.94
C ALA A 36 -3.92 -2.67 7.27
N ILE A 37 -2.89 -2.23 6.54
CA ILE A 37 -1.49 -2.56 6.85
C ILE A 37 -1.07 -1.95 8.19
N GLN A 38 -1.37 -0.67 8.42
CA GLN A 38 -1.05 0.01 9.69
C GLN A 38 -1.67 -0.71 10.88
N ASP A 39 -2.97 -1.03 10.81
CA ASP A 39 -3.69 -1.75 11.86
C ASP A 39 -3.11 -3.17 12.08
N ALA A 40 -2.81 -3.89 11.00
CA ALA A 40 -2.27 -5.26 11.09
C ALA A 40 -0.83 -5.30 11.63
N CYS A 41 -0.02 -4.28 11.33
CA CYS A 41 1.35 -4.14 11.83
C CYS A 41 1.41 -3.52 13.24
N GLY A 42 0.34 -2.88 13.71
CA GLY A 42 0.34 -2.12 14.96
C GLY A 42 1.12 -0.80 14.85
N TRP A 43 1.19 -0.23 13.65
CA TRP A 43 1.82 1.05 13.38
C TRP A 43 0.83 2.22 13.60
N GLN A 44 1.36 3.44 13.68
CA GLN A 44 0.60 4.62 14.12
C GLN A 44 0.40 5.68 13.03
N ASN A 45 0.75 5.37 11.78
CA ASN A 45 0.58 6.25 10.63
C ASN A 45 1.19 7.66 10.82
N TYR A 46 2.44 7.72 11.26
CA TYR A 46 3.18 8.96 11.51
C TYR A 46 4.02 9.43 10.32
N HIS A 47 4.24 8.55 9.35
CA HIS A 47 5.17 8.81 8.26
C HIS A 47 4.49 8.70 6.89
N LEU A 48 5.16 9.25 5.88
CA LEU A 48 4.76 9.12 4.48
C LEU A 48 4.76 7.66 4.05
N PHE A 49 3.96 7.38 3.02
CA PHE A 49 3.90 6.07 2.39
C PHE A 49 3.66 6.19 0.89
N GLU A 50 4.08 5.17 0.17
CA GLU A 50 3.75 5.01 -1.24
C GLU A 50 3.57 3.54 -1.64
N PHE A 51 2.85 3.36 -2.74
CA PHE A 51 2.68 2.10 -3.44
C PHE A 51 3.29 2.22 -4.84
N SER A 52 4.00 1.19 -5.26
CA SER A 52 4.57 1.09 -6.60
C SER A 52 4.34 -0.28 -7.22
N SER A 53 4.38 -0.35 -8.54
CA SER A 53 4.33 -1.60 -9.28
C SER A 53 5.59 -2.41 -9.03
N ALA A 54 5.56 -3.70 -9.34
CA ALA A 54 6.77 -4.54 -9.28
C ALA A 54 7.90 -4.01 -10.19
N ALA A 55 7.56 -3.21 -11.22
CA ALA A 55 8.51 -2.57 -12.12
C ALA A 55 8.99 -1.18 -11.63
N GLY A 56 8.57 -0.73 -10.44
CA GLY A 56 8.97 0.55 -9.84
C GLY A 56 8.17 1.78 -10.27
N GLY A 57 7.09 1.59 -11.05
CA GLY A 57 6.19 2.69 -11.41
C GLY A 57 5.28 3.05 -10.24
N ARG A 58 5.28 4.31 -9.81
CA ARG A 58 4.47 4.78 -8.68
C ARG A 58 2.97 4.67 -9.01
N ILE A 59 2.18 4.15 -8.07
CA ILE A 59 0.75 3.89 -8.22
C ILE A 59 -0.08 4.87 -7.41
N ALA A 60 0.26 5.02 -6.13
CA ALA A 60 -0.52 5.79 -5.17
C ALA A 60 0.32 6.14 -3.94
N GLY A 61 0.03 7.25 -3.27
CA GLY A 61 0.70 7.64 -2.03
C GLY A 61 -0.01 8.78 -1.33
N LEU A 62 0.64 9.40 -0.35
CA LEU A 62 0.19 10.66 0.22
C LEU A 62 0.95 11.80 -0.46
N PRO A 63 0.28 12.71 -1.19
CA PRO A 63 0.94 13.88 -1.78
C PRO A 63 1.50 14.76 -0.67
N ASP A 64 2.78 15.12 -0.76
CA ASP A 64 3.41 16.07 0.15
C ASP A 64 3.57 17.42 -0.56
N PRO A 65 2.89 18.49 -0.12
CA PRO A 65 2.95 19.80 -0.77
C PRO A 65 4.30 20.52 -0.60
N ASP A 66 5.11 20.11 0.38
CA ASP A 66 6.45 20.68 0.63
C ASP A 66 7.55 19.95 -0.17
N TRP A 67 7.21 18.80 -0.78
CA TRP A 67 8.07 18.06 -1.68
C TRP A 67 7.58 18.20 -3.11
N ASP A 68 8.52 18.29 -4.06
CA ASP A 68 8.20 18.35 -5.49
C ASP A 68 7.85 16.93 -5.99
N ASP A 69 6.82 16.35 -5.38
CA ASP A 69 6.37 14.99 -5.62
C ASP A 69 5.44 14.96 -6.83
N GLU A 70 5.94 15.53 -7.95
CA GLU A 70 5.22 15.63 -9.21
C GLU A 70 4.79 14.22 -9.66
N GLY A 71 3.53 13.89 -9.41
CA GLY A 71 2.84 12.82 -10.12
C GLY A 71 2.51 11.55 -9.34
N VAL A 72 2.64 11.50 -8.00
CA VAL A 72 1.99 10.42 -7.24
C VAL A 72 0.49 10.72 -7.07
N PRO A 73 -0.41 9.83 -7.52
CA PRO A 73 -1.83 9.99 -7.26
C PRO A 73 -2.14 9.82 -5.77
N GLU A 74 -3.10 10.60 -5.27
CA GLU A 74 -3.56 10.49 -3.88
C GLU A 74 -4.22 9.12 -3.66
N ALA A 75 -3.73 8.36 -2.68
CA ALA A 75 -4.14 6.98 -2.42
C ALA A 75 -5.64 6.81 -2.11
N SER A 76 -6.31 7.86 -1.63
CA SER A 76 -7.77 7.87 -1.39
C SER A 76 -8.59 7.87 -2.68
N THR A 77 -7.98 8.22 -3.81
CA THR A 77 -8.62 8.37 -5.12
C THR A 77 -8.33 7.20 -6.08
N VAL A 78 -7.37 6.34 -5.73
CA VAL A 78 -6.95 5.21 -6.56
C VAL A 78 -7.59 3.91 -6.02
N ALA A 79 -8.37 3.25 -6.86
CA ALA A 79 -8.98 1.96 -6.54
C ALA A 79 -7.93 0.84 -6.56
N LEU A 80 -8.00 -0.12 -5.63
CA LEU A 80 -7.07 -1.25 -5.58
C LEU A 80 -7.08 -2.12 -6.84
N SER A 81 -8.23 -2.18 -7.52
CA SER A 81 -8.38 -2.90 -8.78
C SER A 81 -7.43 -2.43 -9.87
N SER A 82 -6.98 -1.16 -9.85
CA SER A 82 -6.08 -0.62 -10.88
C SER A 82 -4.69 -1.25 -10.89
N ALA A 83 -4.29 -1.94 -9.82
CA ALA A 83 -3.02 -2.65 -9.78
C ALA A 83 -3.19 -4.15 -9.52
N LEU A 84 -4.10 -4.52 -8.61
CA LEU A 84 -4.23 -5.90 -8.19
C LEU A 84 -4.88 -6.78 -9.27
N ASP A 85 -5.80 -6.24 -10.08
CA ASP A 85 -6.40 -7.02 -11.16
C ASP A 85 -5.44 -7.18 -12.36
N GLU A 86 -4.49 -6.26 -12.54
CA GLU A 86 -3.53 -6.29 -13.64
C GLU A 86 -2.28 -7.13 -13.32
N GLN A 87 -1.70 -6.95 -12.13
CA GLN A 87 -0.39 -7.49 -11.77
C GLN A 87 -0.45 -8.48 -10.60
N GLY A 88 -1.50 -8.44 -9.78
CA GLY A 88 -1.65 -9.28 -8.59
C GLY A 88 -0.68 -8.97 -7.43
N VAL A 89 0.27 -8.05 -7.63
CA VAL A 89 1.26 -7.66 -6.62
C VAL A 89 1.63 -6.18 -6.76
N CYS A 90 1.94 -5.53 -5.65
CA CYS A 90 2.53 -4.19 -5.59
C CYS A 90 3.50 -4.12 -4.42
N ARG A 91 4.40 -3.14 -4.44
CA ARG A 91 5.28 -2.82 -3.32
C ARG A 91 4.66 -1.68 -2.52
N TYR A 92 4.79 -1.76 -1.19
CA TYR A 92 4.39 -0.73 -0.25
C TYR A 92 5.63 -0.30 0.52
N VAL A 93 5.87 1.01 0.59
CA VAL A 93 6.91 1.60 1.43
C VAL A 93 6.25 2.47 2.48
N TYR A 94 6.65 2.30 3.73
CA TYR A 94 6.24 3.15 4.86
C TYR A 94 7.45 3.73 5.57
N ASP A 95 7.38 5.02 5.87
CA ASP A 95 8.50 5.81 6.38
C ASP A 95 9.66 5.87 5.40
N PHE A 96 9.80 7.00 4.70
CA PHE A 96 10.89 7.18 3.73
C PHE A 96 12.27 7.32 4.40
N GLY A 97 12.34 7.46 5.73
CA GLY A 97 13.57 7.38 6.50
C GLY A 97 13.98 5.94 6.76
N ASP A 98 13.13 5.18 7.47
CA ASP A 98 13.43 3.80 7.88
C ASP A 98 13.23 2.77 6.75
N HIS A 99 12.44 3.11 5.73
CA HIS A 99 12.20 2.34 4.51
C HIS A 99 11.62 0.94 4.77
N TRP A 100 10.54 0.89 5.56
CA TRP A 100 9.78 -0.34 5.84
C TRP A 100 8.98 -0.81 4.64
#